data_AF-A0A7S4FZ25-F1
#
_entry.id   AF-A0A7S4FZ25-F1
#
_cell.length_a   1.000
_cell.length_b   1.000
_cell.length_c   1.000
_cell.angle_alpha   90.00
_cell.angle_beta   90.00
_cell.angle_gamma   90.00
#
_symmetry.space_group_name_H-M   'P 1'
#
loop_
_entity.id
_entity.type
_entity.pdbx_description
1 polymer ?
#
loop_
_entity_poly.entity_id
_entity_poly.type
_entity_poly.pdbx_seq_one_letter_code
_entity_poly.pdbx_strand_id
1 'polypeptide(L)'
;PLILAMTWRYYMVLDETGRAILSVFTTTPYRVFQACLFMVRTIGFAAVVYLILLGAYSVIAVQLWQNIHVDGFIITEHTNFQDWGHTLRTSNLMAGDFWPQVLLVINKEPPFCDPDKDCPEAWSSVFVAI
;
A
#
# COMPACT_ATOMS: atom_id res chain seq x y z
N PRO A 1 16.02 61.25 -28.43
CA PRO A 1 16.54 60.81 -27.10
C PRO A 1 15.50 60.05 -26.24
N LEU A 2 14.30 60.59 -26.04
CA LEU A 2 13.28 60.01 -25.15
C LEU A 2 12.66 58.68 -25.65
N ILE A 3 12.39 58.58 -26.95
CA ILE A 3 11.83 57.37 -27.57
C ILE A 3 12.79 56.17 -27.49
N LEU A 4 14.08 56.42 -27.70
CA LEU A 4 15.15 55.41 -27.59
C LEU A 4 15.32 54.87 -26.16
N ALA A 5 15.13 55.73 -25.14
CA ALA A 5 15.18 55.30 -23.74
C ALA A 5 13.96 54.46 -23.35
N MET A 6 12.77 54.78 -23.90
CA MET A 6 11.55 54.01 -23.68
C MET A 6 11.60 52.63 -24.36
N THR A 7 12.09 52.55 -25.60
CA THR A 7 12.25 51.27 -26.30
C THR A 7 13.29 50.38 -25.63
N TRP A 8 14.42 50.93 -25.17
CA TRP A 8 15.43 50.17 -24.44
C TRP A 8 14.90 49.55 -23.13
N ARG A 9 14.11 50.30 -22.35
CA ARG A 9 13.45 49.76 -21.15
C ARG A 9 12.45 48.65 -21.48
N TYR A 10 11.68 48.80 -22.56
CA TYR A 10 10.74 47.76 -23.00
C TYR A 10 11.46 46.46 -23.38
N TYR A 11 12.59 46.56 -24.07
CA TYR A 11 13.39 45.39 -24.45
C TYR A 11 13.99 44.67 -23.23
N MET A 12 14.50 45.39 -22.23
CA MET A 12 15.03 44.75 -21.02
C MET A 12 13.93 44.03 -20.21
N VAL A 13 12.74 44.60 -20.11
CA VAL A 13 11.61 43.95 -19.42
C VAL A 13 11.15 42.68 -20.15
N LEU A 14 11.12 42.69 -21.50
CA LEU A 14 10.81 41.52 -22.31
C LEU A 14 11.84 40.40 -22.15
N ASP A 15 13.12 40.75 -22.03
CA ASP A 15 14.21 39.78 -21.85
C ASP A 15 14.22 39.17 -20.43
N GLU A 16 13.97 39.97 -19.38
CA GLU A 16 13.84 39.46 -18.01
C GLU A 16 12.59 38.58 -17.83
N THR A 17 11.45 38.98 -18.39
CA THR A 17 10.23 38.17 -18.36
C THR A 17 10.38 36.89 -19.19
N GLY A 18 11.01 36.96 -20.37
CA GLY A 18 11.32 35.79 -21.20
C GLY A 18 12.21 34.78 -20.47
N ARG A 19 13.26 35.24 -19.78
CA ARG A 19 14.14 34.39 -18.96
C ARG A 19 13.43 33.81 -17.73
N ALA A 20 12.60 34.59 -17.06
CA ALA A 20 11.80 34.11 -15.92
C ALA A 20 10.83 33.00 -16.36
N ILE A 21 10.11 33.21 -17.46
CA ILE A 21 9.19 32.22 -18.04
C ILE A 21 9.93 30.93 -18.40
N LEU A 22 11.04 31.03 -19.14
CA LEU A 22 11.86 29.87 -19.52
C LEU A 22 12.40 29.13 -18.29
N SER A 23 12.78 29.85 -17.22
CA SER A 23 13.24 29.25 -15.96
C SER A 23 12.11 28.47 -15.27
N VAL A 24 10.87 28.99 -15.25
CA VAL A 24 9.73 28.29 -14.64
C VAL A 24 9.42 27.02 -15.41
N PHE A 25 9.43 27.06 -16.74
CA PHE A 25 9.16 25.90 -17.59
C PHE A 25 10.26 24.83 -17.58
N THR A 26 11.49 25.16 -17.16
CA THR A 26 12.60 24.20 -17.12
C THR A 26 12.93 23.73 -15.71
N THR A 27 12.91 24.62 -14.72
CA THR A 27 13.30 24.30 -13.33
C THR A 27 12.18 23.65 -12.53
N THR A 28 10.92 24.00 -12.76
CA THR A 28 9.77 23.40 -12.05
C THR A 28 9.62 21.90 -12.36
N PRO A 29 9.55 21.45 -13.64
CA PRO A 29 9.44 20.02 -13.93
C PRO A 29 10.68 19.25 -13.49
N TYR A 30 11.87 19.85 -13.57
CA TYR A 30 13.11 19.24 -13.08
C TYR A 30 13.07 19.01 -11.56
N ARG A 31 12.60 19.98 -10.77
CA ARG A 31 12.46 19.84 -9.31
C ARG A 31 11.38 18.82 -8.94
N VAL A 32 10.26 18.77 -9.67
CA VAL A 32 9.23 17.74 -9.48
C VAL A 32 9.80 16.35 -9.76
N PHE A 33 10.54 16.19 -10.86
CA PHE A 33 11.20 14.94 -11.20
C PHE A 33 12.21 14.49 -10.13
N GLN A 34 13.02 15.41 -9.60
CA GLN A 34 13.93 15.12 -8.49
C GLN A 34 13.17 14.70 -7.22
N ALA A 35 12.07 15.38 -6.89
CA ALA A 35 11.21 14.99 -5.78
C ALA A 35 10.62 13.58 -5.98
N CYS A 36 10.18 13.24 -7.21
CA CYS A 36 9.73 11.90 -7.55
C CYS A 36 10.82 10.84 -7.36
N LEU A 37 12.05 11.10 -7.80
CA LEU A 37 13.17 10.17 -7.60
C LEU A 37 13.48 9.95 -6.11
N PHE A 38 13.42 11.02 -5.31
CA PHE A 38 13.58 10.90 -3.86
C PHE A 38 12.45 10.10 -3.23
N MET A 39 11.20 10.34 -3.66
CA MET A 39 10.04 9.57 -3.21
C MET A 39 10.16 8.10 -3.60
N VAL A 40 10.63 7.75 -4.81
CA VAL A 40 10.85 6.36 -5.24
C VAL A 40 11.81 5.64 -4.31
N ARG A 41 12.89 6.30 -3.85
CA ARG A 41 13.82 5.71 -2.89
C ARG A 41 13.13 5.40 -1.55
N THR A 42 12.37 6.35 -1.02
CA THR A 42 11.68 6.19 0.27
C THR A 42 10.55 5.16 0.18
N ILE A 43 9.77 5.19 -0.90
CA ILE A 43 8.73 4.20 -1.20
C ILE A 43 9.35 2.81 -1.38
N GLY A 44 10.50 2.70 -2.02
CA GLY A 44 11.21 1.43 -2.18
C GLY A 44 11.58 0.80 -0.83
N PHE A 45 12.12 1.60 0.10
CA PHE A 45 12.41 1.11 1.45
C PHE A 45 11.14 0.72 2.20
N ALA A 46 10.10 1.55 2.15
CA ALA A 46 8.80 1.25 2.75
C ALA A 46 8.18 -0.03 2.18
N ALA A 47 8.27 -0.24 0.87
CA ALA A 47 7.79 -1.43 0.18
C ALA A 47 8.56 -2.69 0.62
N VAL A 48 9.88 -2.60 0.79
CA VAL A 48 10.68 -3.72 1.33
C VAL A 48 10.25 -4.06 2.75
N VAL A 49 10.12 -3.07 3.63
CA VAL A 49 9.63 -3.29 5.00
C VAL A 49 8.23 -3.90 4.99
N TYR A 50 7.33 -3.37 4.15
CA TYR A 50 5.98 -3.89 3.98
C TYR A 50 5.99 -5.36 3.53
N LEU A 51 6.81 -5.74 2.55
CA LEU A 51 6.93 -7.12 2.09
C LEU A 51 7.48 -8.06 3.17
N ILE A 52 8.43 -7.59 3.99
CA ILE A 52 8.95 -8.38 5.13
C ILE A 52 7.85 -8.61 6.15
N LEU A 53 7.09 -7.56 6.50
CA LEU A 53 5.96 -7.68 7.44
C LEU A 53 4.87 -8.59 6.89
N LEU A 54 4.54 -8.47 5.61
CA LEU A 54 3.56 -9.32 4.93
C LEU A 54 4.02 -10.79 4.88
N GLY A 55 5.31 -11.01 4.64
CA GLY A 55 5.93 -12.33 4.67
C GLY A 55 5.89 -12.96 6.08
N ALA A 56 6.23 -12.19 7.11
CA ALA A 56 6.15 -12.66 8.49
C ALA A 56 4.70 -12.96 8.92
N TYR A 57 3.78 -12.05 8.60
CA TYR A 57 2.35 -12.22 8.89
C TYR A 57 1.78 -13.45 8.20
N SER A 58 2.10 -13.66 6.92
CA SER A 58 1.61 -14.83 6.19
C SER A 58 2.09 -16.16 6.77
N VAL A 59 3.31 -16.25 7.28
CA VAL A 59 3.79 -17.46 7.97
C VAL A 59 2.99 -17.72 9.25
N ILE A 60 2.75 -16.67 10.06
CA ILE A 60 1.97 -16.78 11.31
C ILE A 60 0.52 -17.18 10.99
N ALA A 61 -0.08 -16.55 9.99
CA ALA A 61 -1.44 -16.80 9.56
C ALA A 61 -1.66 -18.25 9.09
N VAL A 62 -0.70 -18.86 8.37
CA VAL A 62 -0.79 -20.29 8.04
C VAL A 62 -0.84 -21.14 9.32
N GLN A 63 0.04 -20.87 10.29
CA GLN A 63 0.07 -21.66 11.52
C GLN A 63 -1.23 -21.55 12.33
N LEU A 64 -1.85 -20.37 12.34
CA LEU A 64 -3.06 -20.10 13.10
C LEU A 64 -4.35 -20.55 12.41
N TRP A 65 -4.40 -20.47 11.09
CA TRP A 65 -5.65 -20.48 10.34
C TRP A 65 -5.70 -21.50 9.18
N GLN A 66 -4.66 -22.33 9.01
CA GLN A 66 -4.62 -23.36 7.94
C GLN A 66 -5.84 -24.27 7.89
N ASN A 67 -6.48 -24.54 9.04
CA ASN A 67 -7.58 -25.48 9.15
C ASN A 67 -8.97 -24.83 9.04
N ILE A 68 -9.07 -23.51 8.85
CA ILE A 68 -10.37 -22.82 8.86
C ILE A 68 -11.29 -23.32 7.74
N HIS A 69 -12.57 -23.51 8.08
CA HIS A 69 -13.61 -23.87 7.13
C HIS A 69 -13.74 -22.86 5.97
N VAL A 70 -13.78 -23.37 4.75
CA VAL A 70 -14.04 -22.58 3.53
C VAL A 70 -15.52 -22.20 3.47
N ASP A 71 -15.86 -20.93 3.65
CA ASP A 71 -17.26 -20.47 3.66
C ASP A 71 -17.82 -20.18 2.25
N GLY A 72 -16.96 -20.12 1.24
CA GLY A 72 -17.32 -19.87 -0.16
C GLY A 72 -17.63 -18.41 -0.49
N PHE A 73 -17.57 -17.50 0.49
CA PHE A 73 -17.82 -16.06 0.31
C PHE A 73 -16.52 -15.27 0.40
N ILE A 74 -15.71 -15.48 1.43
CA ILE A 74 -14.44 -14.76 1.64
C ILE A 74 -13.27 -15.71 1.73
N ILE A 75 -13.44 -16.78 2.52
CA ILE A 75 -12.50 -17.88 2.51
C ILE A 75 -12.97 -18.84 1.43
N THR A 76 -12.23 -18.89 0.32
CA THR A 76 -12.53 -19.76 -0.82
C THR A 76 -11.38 -20.74 -1.04
N GLU A 77 -11.55 -21.71 -1.94
CA GLU A 77 -10.46 -22.61 -2.36
C GLU A 77 -9.24 -21.85 -2.90
N HIS A 78 -9.41 -20.61 -3.37
CA HIS A 78 -8.32 -19.78 -3.91
C HIS A 78 -7.86 -18.66 -2.97
N THR A 79 -8.62 -18.38 -1.91
CA THR A 79 -8.38 -17.32 -0.92
C THR A 79 -8.51 -17.92 0.48
N ASN A 80 -7.49 -18.65 0.90
CA ASN A 80 -7.45 -19.31 2.21
C ASN A 80 -6.07 -19.16 2.86
N PHE A 81 -5.87 -19.90 3.95
CA PHE A 81 -4.67 -19.90 4.78
C PHE A 81 -3.90 -21.23 4.79
N GLN A 82 -4.23 -22.15 3.88
CA GLN A 82 -3.69 -23.51 3.90
C GLN A 82 -2.18 -23.54 3.63
N ASP A 83 -1.71 -22.65 2.77
CA ASP A 83 -0.30 -22.46 2.51
C ASP A 83 0.09 -20.99 2.41
N TRP A 84 1.40 -20.76 2.40
CA TRP A 84 1.98 -19.44 2.40
C TRP A 84 1.60 -18.61 1.16
N GLY A 85 1.48 -19.25 -0.01
CA GLY A 85 1.12 -18.59 -1.26
C GLY A 85 -0.34 -18.14 -1.25
N HIS A 86 -1.25 -19.02 -0.83
CA HIS A 86 -2.66 -18.66 -0.64
C HIS A 86 -2.82 -17.56 0.41
N THR A 87 -2.09 -17.65 1.52
CA THR A 87 -2.14 -16.65 2.58
C THR A 87 -1.66 -15.28 2.13
N LEU A 88 -0.56 -15.21 1.36
CA LEU A 88 -0.10 -13.96 0.76
C LEU A 88 -1.15 -13.36 -0.17
N ARG A 89 -1.86 -14.18 -0.95
CA ARG A 89 -2.94 -13.70 -1.80
C ARG A 89 -4.12 -13.17 -0.97
N THR A 90 -4.49 -13.90 0.07
CA THR A 90 -5.56 -13.53 1.01
C THR A 90 -5.21 -12.26 1.79
N SER A 91 -3.94 -12.04 2.12
CA SER A 91 -3.48 -10.83 2.82
C SER A 91 -3.71 -9.54 2.02
N ASN A 92 -3.75 -9.59 0.68
CA ASN A 92 -4.14 -8.44 -0.13
C ASN A 92 -5.63 -8.09 0.02
N LEU A 93 -6.49 -9.05 0.36
CA LEU A 93 -7.91 -8.80 0.67
C LEU A 93 -8.08 -8.18 2.05
N MET A 94 -7.18 -8.50 2.98
CA MET A 94 -7.13 -7.94 4.34
C MET A 94 -6.66 -6.49 4.38
N ALA A 95 -5.87 -6.05 3.40
CA ALA A 95 -5.39 -4.68 3.32
C ALA A 95 -6.49 -3.66 2.90
N GLY A 96 -7.75 -4.09 2.75
CA GLY A 96 -8.87 -3.27 2.32
C GLY A 96 -10.17 -3.56 3.07
N ASP A 97 -11.31 -3.34 2.41
CA ASP A 97 -12.64 -3.33 3.03
C ASP A 97 -13.18 -4.70 3.48
N PHE A 98 -12.48 -5.78 3.15
CA PHE A 98 -12.90 -7.15 3.48
C PHE A 98 -12.32 -7.67 4.80
N TRP A 99 -11.46 -6.88 5.47
CA TRP A 99 -10.85 -7.27 6.73
C TRP A 99 -11.87 -7.61 7.83
N PRO A 100 -12.92 -6.80 8.08
CA PRO A 100 -13.91 -7.12 9.11
C PRO A 100 -14.57 -8.49 8.94
N GLN A 101 -14.77 -8.91 7.71
CA GLN A 101 -15.44 -10.16 7.41
C GLN A 101 -14.46 -11.35 7.48
N VAL A 102 -13.19 -11.15 7.11
CA VAL A 102 -12.13 -12.13 7.42
C VAL A 102 -12.05 -12.34 8.93
N LEU A 103 -12.07 -11.26 9.72
CA LEU A 103 -12.06 -11.32 11.19
C LEU A 103 -13.22 -12.16 11.75
N LEU A 104 -14.42 -12.07 11.15
CA LEU A 104 -15.56 -12.87 11.59
C LEU A 104 -15.34 -14.37 11.35
N VAL A 105 -14.63 -14.76 10.28
CA VAL A 105 -14.36 -16.16 9.98
C VAL A 105 -13.26 -16.72 10.89
N ILE A 106 -12.19 -15.96 11.10
CA ILE A 106 -11.06 -16.40 11.94
C ILE A 106 -11.32 -16.34 13.44
N ASN A 107 -12.41 -15.69 13.89
CA ASN A 107 -12.86 -15.70 15.28
C ASN A 107 -14.08 -16.61 15.50
N LYS A 108 -14.43 -17.48 14.55
CA LYS A 108 -15.48 -18.47 14.80
C LYS A 108 -15.03 -19.40 15.92
N GLU A 109 -15.88 -19.54 16.92
CA GLU A 109 -15.71 -20.46 18.03
C GLU A 109 -16.86 -21.49 18.04
N PRO A 110 -16.70 -22.62 18.74
CA PRO A 110 -17.81 -23.55 18.96
C PRO A 110 -19.04 -22.83 19.55
N PRO A 111 -20.27 -23.10 19.08
CA PRO A 111 -20.70 -24.20 18.20
C PRO A 111 -20.67 -23.88 16.69
N PHE A 112 -20.09 -22.75 16.27
CA PHE A 112 -20.09 -22.31 14.87
C PHE A 112 -18.98 -22.94 14.02
N CYS A 113 -18.08 -23.70 14.64
CA CYS A 113 -17.05 -24.52 14.01
C CYS A 113 -16.81 -25.80 14.84
N ASP A 114 -16.26 -26.84 14.23
CA ASP A 114 -15.83 -28.09 14.86
C ASP A 114 -14.38 -27.94 15.38
N PRO A 115 -14.15 -28.00 16.70
CA PRO A 115 -12.84 -27.73 17.30
C PRO A 115 -11.74 -28.71 16.84
N ASP A 116 -12.13 -29.90 16.35
CA ASP A 116 -11.18 -30.92 15.90
C ASP A 116 -10.95 -30.92 14.38
N LYS A 117 -11.72 -30.11 13.62
CA LYS A 117 -11.64 -30.12 12.15
C LYS A 117 -11.42 -28.76 11.53
N ASP A 118 -12.23 -27.77 11.89
CA ASP A 118 -12.36 -26.56 11.10
C ASP A 118 -12.49 -25.25 11.89
N CYS A 119 -12.20 -25.31 13.20
CA CYS A 119 -11.99 -24.12 14.01
C CYS A 119 -10.58 -23.52 13.81
N PRO A 120 -10.46 -22.19 13.92
CA PRO A 120 -9.19 -21.50 14.16
C PRO A 120 -8.51 -22.04 15.44
N GLU A 121 -7.18 -21.90 15.51
CA GLU A 121 -6.44 -22.18 16.74
C GLU A 121 -7.00 -21.37 17.93
N ALA A 122 -7.13 -22.02 19.10
CA ALA A 122 -7.84 -21.44 20.26
C ALA A 122 -7.23 -20.13 20.80
N TRP A 123 -5.96 -19.86 20.49
CA TRP A 123 -5.22 -18.67 20.90
C TRP A 123 -5.09 -17.63 19.77
N SER A 124 -5.70 -17.89 18.60
CA SER A 124 -5.67 -16.97 17.46
C SER A 124 -6.35 -15.63 17.77
N SER A 125 -7.37 -15.62 18.64
CA SER A 125 -8.06 -14.41 19.12
C SER A 125 -7.12 -13.42 19.84
N VAL A 126 -6.05 -13.91 20.46
CA VAL A 126 -5.02 -13.07 21.09
C VAL A 126 -4.21 -12.29 20.05
N PHE A 127 -3.94 -12.89 18.89
CA PHE A 127 -3.20 -12.25 17.80
C PHE A 127 -4.03 -11.25 17.01
N VAL A 128 -5.35 -11.44 16.99
CA VAL A 128 -6.29 -10.51 16.35
C VAL A 128 -6.56 -9.26 17.20
N ALA A 129 -6.36 -9.34 18.51
CA ALA A 129 -6.57 -8.24 19.45
C ALA A 129 -5.41 -7.23 19.53
N ILE A 130 -4.28 -7.51 18.88
CA ILE A 130 -3.07 -6.67 18.83
C ILE A 130 -3.04 -5.87 17.52
#